data_AF-A0A3C0M7T7-F1
#
_entry.id   AF-A0A3C0M7T7-F1
#
_cell.length_a   1.000
_cell.length_b   1.000
_cell.length_c   1.000
_cell.angle_alpha   90.00
_cell.angle_beta   90.00
_cell.angle_gamma   90.00
#
_symmetry.space_group_name_H-M   'P 1'
#
loop_
_entity.id
_entity.type
_entity.pdbx_description
1 polymer ?
#
loop_
_entity_poly.entity_id
_entity_poly.type
_entity_poly.pdbx_seq_one_letter_code
_entity_poly.pdbx_strand_id
1 'polypeptide(L)'
;MTTRTEDGRLIVRSPLVTDERDFIHRRRARAVAPAPVYDMRQTQAFEPSDTLQQGRIDLAQGRMFEALPDEIESYFDLFMYVSKSDRQPMGQRMFIFERDTEGSLQPYAEWRVSTGREVPEMWKGRRQVPSTPEGIYKLDPDRFYATYFSRLYDNAPMPHAMFFDLRHRGNPTGLAIHAAGSASKIARLGRRDSGGCIRLSPKNAKELFYKIKNTTAGMVPVFAETRGSTDRWGRAARDGRGQLVLEHGYKAVLMIEDFDGRGMIAPVVAYTH
;
A
#
# COMPACT_ATOMS: atom_id res chain seq x y z
N MET A 1 9.66 3.43 -46.51
CA MET A 1 10.06 4.00 -47.80
C MET A 1 8.81 4.61 -48.44
N THR A 2 8.84 5.90 -48.71
CA THR A 2 7.70 6.69 -49.21
C THR A 2 8.02 7.15 -50.62
N THR A 3 7.20 6.77 -51.60
CA THR A 3 7.25 7.28 -52.97
C THR A 3 5.95 8.03 -53.28
N ARG A 4 6.08 9.23 -53.86
CA ARG A 4 5.01 10.18 -54.19
C ARG A 4 4.82 10.20 -55.72
N THR A 5 3.59 10.22 -56.21
CA THR A 5 3.28 10.44 -57.65
C THR A 5 2.50 11.74 -57.86
N GLU A 6 2.46 12.22 -59.11
CA GLU A 6 2.40 13.62 -59.56
C GLU A 6 1.07 14.40 -59.39
N ASP A 7 -0.04 13.84 -58.91
CA ASP A 7 -1.35 14.55 -58.89
C ASP A 7 -1.87 14.94 -57.49
N GLY A 8 -0.98 15.12 -56.51
CA GLY A 8 -1.30 15.83 -55.25
C GLY A 8 -2.38 15.23 -54.33
N ARG A 9 -2.91 14.03 -54.60
CA ARG A 9 -3.90 13.34 -53.74
C ARG A 9 -3.29 12.20 -52.92
N LEU A 10 -3.55 12.22 -51.61
CA LEU A 10 -3.19 11.15 -50.67
C LEU A 10 -4.12 9.94 -50.85
N ILE A 11 -3.55 8.77 -51.16
CA ILE A 11 -4.23 7.46 -51.10
C ILE A 11 -3.68 6.73 -49.87
N VAL A 12 -4.51 6.53 -48.85
CA VAL A 12 -4.21 5.63 -47.73
C VAL A 12 -4.81 4.27 -48.09
N ARG A 13 -3.95 3.29 -48.40
CA ARG A 13 -4.34 1.88 -48.52
C ARG A 13 -4.24 1.23 -47.15
N SER A 14 -5.39 0.90 -46.57
CA SER A 14 -5.50 -0.02 -45.44
C SER A 14 -5.21 -1.47 -45.89
N PRO A 15 -4.40 -2.25 -45.17
CA PRO A 15 -4.42 -3.69 -45.28
C PRO A 15 -5.45 -4.27 -44.30
N LEU A 16 -6.45 -4.94 -44.87
CA LEU A 16 -7.41 -5.79 -44.17
C LEU A 16 -6.74 -7.10 -43.73
N VAL A 17 -6.99 -7.45 -42.47
CA VAL A 17 -7.57 -8.71 -41.97
C VAL A 17 -7.19 -10.02 -42.66
N THR A 18 -6.46 -10.84 -41.90
CA THR A 18 -6.44 -12.33 -41.89
C THR A 18 -5.91 -12.74 -40.51
N ASP A 19 -6.35 -13.72 -39.75
CA ASP A 19 -7.42 -14.73 -39.82
C ASP A 19 -7.50 -15.26 -38.37
N GLU A 20 -8.70 -15.30 -37.80
CA GLU A 20 -8.95 -15.83 -36.45
C GLU A 20 -9.01 -17.36 -36.53
N ARG A 21 -7.87 -18.04 -36.36
CA ARG A 21 -7.76 -19.45 -35.96
C ARG A 21 -6.30 -19.88 -36.01
N ASP A 22 -5.64 -19.87 -34.85
CA ASP A 22 -4.58 -20.80 -34.45
C ASP A 22 -3.72 -20.14 -33.38
N PHE A 23 -4.06 -20.34 -32.11
CA PHE A 23 -3.08 -20.54 -31.02
C PHE A 23 -3.82 -20.91 -29.72
N ILE A 24 -4.60 -21.99 -29.77
CA ILE A 24 -5.05 -22.69 -28.57
C ILE A 24 -4.35 -24.04 -28.59
N HIS A 25 -3.36 -24.25 -27.70
CA HIS A 25 -3.19 -25.49 -26.94
C HIS A 25 -1.90 -25.48 -26.12
N ARG A 26 -2.07 -25.33 -24.79
CA ARG A 26 -1.42 -26.06 -23.67
C ARG A 26 -1.30 -25.13 -22.45
N ARG A 27 -2.44 -24.81 -21.84
CA ARG A 27 -2.50 -24.63 -20.37
C ARG A 27 -3.09 -25.92 -19.82
N ARG A 28 -2.33 -26.62 -18.97
CA ARG A 28 -2.90 -27.67 -18.13
C ARG A 28 -3.95 -27.00 -17.25
N ALA A 29 -5.21 -27.36 -17.45
CA ALA A 29 -6.30 -26.97 -16.57
C ALA A 29 -5.97 -27.51 -15.18
N ARG A 30 -5.72 -26.62 -14.22
CA ARG A 30 -5.79 -26.97 -12.81
C ARG A 30 -7.27 -27.16 -12.51
N ALA A 31 -7.64 -28.35 -12.02
CA ALA A 31 -9.02 -28.64 -11.66
C ALA A 31 -9.52 -27.56 -10.69
N VAL A 32 -10.54 -26.82 -11.11
CA VAL A 32 -11.30 -25.96 -10.22
C VAL A 32 -12.12 -26.90 -9.35
N ALA A 33 -11.86 -26.88 -8.03
CA ALA A 33 -12.70 -27.60 -7.09
C ALA A 33 -14.16 -27.15 -7.28
N PRO A 34 -15.15 -28.07 -7.28
CA PRO A 34 -16.55 -27.65 -7.36
C PRO A 34 -16.86 -26.72 -6.20
N ALA A 35 -17.68 -25.69 -6.47
CA ALA A 35 -18.22 -24.83 -5.43
C ALA A 35 -18.83 -25.70 -4.31
N PRO A 36 -18.56 -25.38 -3.04
CA PRO A 36 -19.10 -26.15 -1.94
C PRO A 36 -20.63 -26.15 -2.02
N VAL A 37 -21.22 -27.35 -2.02
CA VAL A 37 -22.66 -27.51 -1.81
C VAL A 37 -22.89 -27.25 -0.32
N TYR A 38 -23.41 -26.06 0.00
CA TYR A 38 -23.77 -25.71 1.37
C TYR A 38 -24.98 -26.55 1.80
N ASP A 39 -24.77 -27.42 2.78
CA ASP A 39 -25.87 -28.04 3.53
C ASP A 39 -26.61 -26.94 4.32
N MET A 40 -27.84 -26.64 3.92
CA MET A 40 -28.68 -25.63 4.56
C MET A 40 -29.14 -26.01 5.99
N ARG A 41 -28.60 -27.09 6.57
CA ARG A 41 -28.93 -27.53 7.94
C ARG A 41 -27.88 -27.21 8.99
N GLN A 42 -26.80 -26.52 8.64
CA GLN A 42 -25.86 -25.93 9.60
C GLN A 42 -25.51 -24.48 9.24
N THR A 43 -26.46 -23.57 9.47
CA THR A 43 -26.17 -22.14 9.48
C THR A 43 -25.57 -21.75 10.84
N GLN A 44 -24.25 -21.82 10.97
CA GLN A 44 -23.57 -20.86 11.84
C GLN A 44 -23.80 -19.48 11.18
N ALA A 45 -24.59 -18.63 11.83
CA ALA A 45 -24.82 -17.28 11.35
C ALA A 45 -23.49 -16.52 11.34
N PHE A 46 -22.93 -16.26 10.15
CA PHE A 46 -21.84 -15.32 9.98
C PHE A 46 -22.41 -13.90 10.06
N GLU A 47 -21.96 -13.11 11.04
CA GLU A 47 -22.46 -11.76 11.30
C GLU A 47 -22.10 -10.80 10.14
N PRO A 48 -22.96 -9.82 9.81
CA PRO A 48 -22.69 -8.85 8.72
C PRO A 48 -21.36 -8.08 8.85
N SER A 49 -20.82 -7.95 10.07
CA SER A 49 -19.51 -7.35 10.35
C SER A 49 -18.35 -8.14 9.75
N ASP A 50 -18.44 -9.46 9.76
CA ASP A 50 -17.37 -10.37 9.39
C ASP A 50 -17.25 -10.42 7.87
N THR A 51 -18.39 -10.44 7.17
CA THR A 51 -18.45 -10.33 5.71
C THR A 51 -17.87 -9.01 5.22
N LEU A 52 -18.18 -7.88 5.89
CA LEU A 52 -17.64 -6.58 5.53
C LEU A 52 -16.13 -6.50 5.83
N GLN A 53 -15.66 -7.10 6.92
CA GLN A 53 -14.24 -7.18 7.23
C GLN A 53 -13.48 -8.00 6.19
N GLN A 54 -13.98 -9.18 5.85
CA GLN A 54 -13.37 -10.02 4.82
C GLN A 54 -13.33 -9.29 3.47
N GLY A 55 -14.43 -8.64 3.06
CA GLY A 55 -14.46 -7.87 1.81
C GLY A 55 -13.44 -6.72 1.76
N ARG A 56 -13.17 -6.06 2.91
CA ARG A 56 -12.10 -5.05 2.99
C ARG A 56 -10.71 -5.67 2.86
N ILE A 57 -10.48 -6.81 3.50
CA ILE A 57 -9.22 -7.55 3.44
C ILE A 57 -8.93 -7.97 2.00
N ASP A 58 -9.90 -8.59 1.33
CA ASP A 58 -9.76 -9.06 -0.05
C ASP A 58 -9.46 -7.88 -1.01
N LEU A 59 -10.14 -6.75 -0.81
CA LEU A 59 -9.92 -5.57 -1.64
C LEU A 59 -8.55 -4.91 -1.38
N ALA A 60 -8.13 -4.82 -0.11
CA ALA A 60 -6.78 -4.34 0.24
C ALA A 60 -5.70 -5.21 -0.40
N GLN A 61 -5.86 -6.53 -0.32
CA GLN A 61 -4.92 -7.49 -0.91
C GLN A 61 -4.85 -7.32 -2.43
N GLY A 62 -5.99 -7.28 -3.12
CA GLY A 62 -6.03 -7.09 -4.57
C GLY A 62 -5.39 -5.77 -5.03
N ARG A 63 -5.72 -4.66 -4.35
CA ARG A 63 -5.13 -3.34 -4.63
C ARG A 63 -3.61 -3.33 -4.45
N MET A 64 -3.15 -3.98 -3.39
CA MET A 64 -1.72 -4.08 -3.08
C MET A 64 -0.93 -4.82 -4.16
N PHE A 65 -1.44 -5.97 -4.62
CA PHE A 65 -0.79 -6.73 -5.70
C PHE A 65 -0.89 -6.03 -7.06
N GLU A 66 -1.94 -5.26 -7.32
CA GLU A 66 -2.05 -4.51 -8.58
C GLU A 66 -1.01 -3.38 -8.67
N ALA A 67 -0.65 -2.77 -7.53
CA ALA A 67 0.27 -1.64 -7.51
C ALA A 67 1.73 -2.03 -7.27
N LEU A 68 2.01 -3.11 -6.53
CA LEU A 68 3.37 -3.55 -6.24
C LEU A 68 3.98 -4.20 -7.49
N PRO A 69 5.13 -3.71 -8.01
CA PRO A 69 5.75 -4.34 -9.17
C PRO A 69 6.14 -5.79 -8.90
N ASP A 70 5.76 -6.71 -9.78
CA ASP A 70 6.07 -8.15 -9.71
C ASP A 70 7.56 -8.42 -9.45
N GLU A 71 8.44 -7.58 -10.01
CA GLU A 71 9.89 -7.75 -9.89
C GLU A 71 10.45 -7.53 -8.48
N ILE A 72 9.72 -6.80 -7.61
CA ILE A 72 10.13 -6.56 -6.23
C ILE A 72 9.29 -7.32 -5.19
N GLU A 73 8.11 -7.82 -5.58
CA GLU A 73 7.15 -8.46 -4.66
C GLU A 73 7.76 -9.64 -3.88
N SER A 74 8.54 -10.48 -4.55
CA SER A 74 9.17 -11.66 -3.94
C SER A 74 10.23 -11.36 -2.88
N TYR A 75 10.68 -10.11 -2.76
CA TYR A 75 11.66 -9.70 -1.74
C TYR A 75 11.04 -9.36 -0.39
N PHE A 76 9.70 -9.33 -0.30
CA PHE A 76 8.98 -8.95 0.91
C PHE A 76 8.18 -10.12 1.47
N ASP A 77 8.17 -10.22 2.79
CA ASP A 77 7.40 -11.21 3.56
C ASP A 77 6.27 -10.55 4.36
N LEU A 78 6.42 -9.27 4.71
CA LEU A 78 5.39 -8.50 5.39
C LEU A 78 4.90 -7.36 4.50
N PHE A 79 3.60 -7.32 4.26
CA PHE A 79 2.99 -6.31 3.42
C PHE A 79 2.01 -5.49 4.24
N MET A 80 2.12 -4.17 4.14
CA MET A 80 1.22 -3.24 4.81
C MET A 80 0.54 -2.39 3.75
N TYR A 81 -0.78 -2.40 3.71
CA TYR A 81 -1.59 -1.53 2.86
C TYR A 81 -2.34 -0.53 3.72
N VAL A 82 -2.19 0.76 3.44
CA VAL A 82 -2.88 1.84 4.14
C VAL A 82 -3.77 2.59 3.17
N SER A 83 -5.08 2.52 3.42
CA SER A 83 -5.98 3.51 2.84
C SER A 83 -5.97 4.75 3.72
N LYS A 84 -5.43 5.84 3.17
CA LYS A 84 -5.49 7.17 3.80
C LYS A 84 -6.81 7.88 3.51
N SER A 85 -7.78 7.26 2.85
CA SER A 85 -9.09 7.90 2.61
C SER A 85 -9.75 8.34 3.91
N ASP A 86 -10.52 9.42 3.90
CA ASP A 86 -11.41 9.80 5.00
C ASP A 86 -12.82 9.18 4.85
N ARG A 87 -13.06 8.44 3.74
CA ARG A 87 -14.33 7.78 3.45
C ARG A 87 -14.24 6.28 3.72
N GLN A 88 -15.32 5.74 4.25
CA GLN A 88 -15.50 4.31 4.50
C GLN A 88 -15.92 3.59 3.20
N PRO A 89 -15.71 2.27 3.09
CA PRO A 89 -15.28 1.34 4.16
C PRO A 89 -13.77 1.24 4.37
N MET A 90 -12.94 1.70 3.44
CA MET A 90 -11.48 1.50 3.51
C MET A 90 -10.75 2.56 4.33
N GLY A 91 -11.29 3.77 4.42
CA GLY A 91 -10.58 4.93 4.94
C GLY A 91 -10.04 4.78 6.37
N GLN A 92 -8.83 5.29 6.55
CA GLN A 92 -8.09 5.33 7.82
C GLN A 92 -7.88 3.93 8.42
N ARG A 93 -7.47 2.99 7.57
CA ARG A 93 -7.15 1.63 7.96
C ARG A 93 -5.80 1.20 7.40
N MET A 94 -5.12 0.35 8.17
CA MET A 94 -3.96 -0.42 7.78
C MET A 94 -4.36 -1.89 7.75
N PHE A 95 -4.06 -2.55 6.65
CA PHE A 95 -4.18 -3.98 6.45
C PHE A 95 -2.79 -4.55 6.40
N ILE A 96 -2.56 -5.65 7.10
CA ILE A 96 -1.26 -6.29 7.18
C ILE A 96 -1.42 -7.71 6.70
N PHE A 97 -0.51 -8.13 5.85
CA PHE A 97 -0.44 -9.48 5.32
C PHE A 97 0.96 -10.03 5.52
N GLU A 98 1.04 -11.32 5.79
CA GLU A 98 2.30 -12.04 5.98
C GLU A 98 2.38 -13.19 4.98
N ARG A 99 3.55 -13.34 4.35
CA ARG A 99 3.86 -14.51 3.55
C ARG A 99 4.27 -15.65 4.47
N ASP A 100 3.53 -16.75 4.40
CA ASP A 100 3.88 -17.97 5.13
C ASP A 100 5.03 -18.73 4.46
N THR A 101 5.45 -19.83 5.09
CA THR A 101 6.56 -20.67 4.61
C THR A 101 6.26 -21.39 3.29
N GLU A 102 4.99 -21.49 2.90
CA GLU A 102 4.56 -22.06 1.63
C GLU A 102 4.50 -20.99 0.52
N GLY A 103 4.79 -19.73 0.86
CA GLY A 103 4.76 -18.60 -0.05
C GLY A 103 3.38 -17.96 -0.21
N SER A 104 2.37 -18.46 0.52
CA SER A 104 1.01 -17.94 0.46
C SER A 104 0.88 -16.69 1.33
N LEU A 105 0.11 -15.71 0.85
CA LEU A 105 -0.10 -14.47 1.57
C LEU A 105 -1.33 -14.59 2.48
N GLN A 106 -1.13 -14.46 3.79
CA GLN A 106 -2.15 -14.58 4.81
C GLN A 106 -2.51 -13.20 5.40
N PRO A 107 -3.79 -12.90 5.64
CA PRO A 107 -4.15 -11.71 6.40
C PRO A 107 -3.67 -11.83 7.85
N TYR A 108 -2.92 -10.84 8.31
CA TYR A 108 -2.39 -10.76 9.67
C TYR A 108 -3.27 -9.87 10.55
N ALA A 109 -3.62 -8.67 10.07
CA ALA A 109 -4.40 -7.72 10.85
C ALA A 109 -5.12 -6.65 10.01
N GLU A 110 -6.20 -6.11 10.56
CA GLU A 110 -6.83 -4.86 10.12
C GLU A 110 -6.89 -3.88 11.31
N TRP A 111 -6.22 -2.72 11.19
CA TRP A 111 -6.13 -1.72 12.26
C TRP A 111 -6.62 -0.35 11.81
N ARG A 112 -7.31 0.35 12.70
CA ARG A 112 -7.57 1.79 12.52
C ARG A 112 -6.25 2.56 12.64
N VAL A 113 -6.06 3.51 11.73
CA VAL A 113 -4.92 4.43 11.73
C VAL A 113 -5.37 5.88 11.77
N SER A 114 -4.43 6.81 11.99
CA SER A 114 -4.65 8.22 11.70
C SER A 114 -3.50 8.74 10.84
N THR A 115 -3.84 9.20 9.64
CA THR A 115 -2.91 9.73 8.63
C THR A 115 -2.96 11.26 8.59
N GLY A 116 -2.20 11.87 7.67
CA GLY A 116 -2.13 13.31 7.47
C GLY A 116 -3.52 13.94 7.33
N ARG A 117 -3.67 15.17 7.81
CA ARG A 117 -4.94 15.89 7.75
C ARG A 117 -5.38 16.23 6.31
N GLU A 118 -4.45 16.30 5.36
CA GLU A 118 -4.70 16.60 3.94
C GLU A 118 -5.44 17.92 3.69
N VAL A 119 -5.42 18.84 4.66
CA VAL A 119 -6.01 20.17 4.55
C VAL A 119 -4.93 21.23 4.78
N PRO A 120 -5.00 22.37 4.07
CA PRO A 120 -4.09 23.48 4.33
C PRO A 120 -4.22 24.00 5.77
N GLU A 121 -3.10 24.17 6.44
CA GLU A 121 -3.04 24.78 7.78
C GLU A 121 -1.86 25.74 7.89
N MET A 122 -1.91 26.61 8.90
CA MET A 122 -0.80 27.47 9.28
C MET A 122 -0.09 26.83 10.46
N TRP A 123 1.18 26.47 10.29
CA TRP A 123 2.03 25.92 11.34
C TRP A 123 3.29 26.75 11.48
N LYS A 124 3.54 27.30 12.67
CA LYS A 124 4.69 28.17 12.96
C LYS A 124 4.87 29.30 11.91
N GLY A 125 3.76 29.93 11.52
CA GLY A 125 3.74 31.03 10.54
C GLY A 125 3.98 30.60 9.09
N ARG A 126 3.98 29.30 8.78
CA ARG A 126 4.12 28.77 7.42
C ARG A 126 2.87 27.99 7.02
N ARG A 127 2.38 28.27 5.80
CA ARG A 127 1.31 27.48 5.19
C ARG A 127 1.87 26.12 4.79
N GLN A 128 1.23 25.06 5.26
CA GLN A 128 1.59 23.68 4.92
C GLN A 128 0.34 22.84 4.69
N VAL A 129 0.49 21.74 3.93
CA VAL A 129 -0.52 20.68 3.82
C VAL A 129 0.08 19.42 4.42
N PRO A 130 -0.31 19.04 5.64
CA PRO A 130 0.19 17.86 6.33
C PRO A 130 -0.36 16.62 5.65
N SER A 131 0.49 16.01 4.84
CA SER A 131 0.11 14.92 3.95
C SER A 131 0.82 13.64 4.32
N THR A 132 0.10 12.53 4.22
CA THR A 132 0.68 11.19 4.07
C THR A 132 0.71 10.89 2.58
N PRO A 133 1.86 10.99 1.92
CA PRO A 133 1.91 10.87 0.46
C PRO A 133 1.65 9.44 0.00
N GLU A 134 0.83 9.26 -1.04
CA GLU A 134 0.58 7.95 -1.66
C GLU A 134 1.85 7.38 -2.28
N GLY A 135 1.99 6.06 -2.28
CA GLY A 135 3.16 5.38 -2.84
C GLY A 135 3.51 4.08 -2.12
N ILE A 136 4.62 3.51 -2.55
CA ILE A 136 5.25 2.29 -2.04
C ILE A 136 6.54 2.70 -1.33
N TYR A 137 6.72 2.24 -0.10
CA TYR A 137 7.80 2.62 0.78
C TYR A 137 8.42 1.40 1.46
N LYS A 138 9.73 1.42 1.63
CA LYS A 138 10.44 0.57 2.60
C LYS A 138 10.55 1.31 3.94
N LEU A 139 10.94 0.59 4.97
CA LEU A 139 11.27 1.16 6.28
C LEU A 139 12.78 1.19 6.49
N ASP A 140 13.27 2.25 7.13
CA ASP A 140 14.69 2.49 7.37
C ASP A 140 15.15 1.71 8.63
N PRO A 141 16.03 0.69 8.50
CA PRO A 141 16.49 -0.12 9.62
C PRO A 141 17.23 0.65 10.71
N ASP A 142 17.92 1.73 10.34
CA ASP A 142 18.72 2.54 11.26
C ASP A 142 17.86 3.55 12.03
N ARG A 143 16.59 3.69 11.66
CA ARG A 143 15.64 4.65 12.23
C ARG A 143 14.43 3.97 12.84
N PHE A 144 14.68 2.91 13.62
CA PHE A 144 13.69 2.28 14.49
C PHE A 144 13.93 2.65 15.96
N TYR A 145 13.02 3.43 16.53
CA TYR A 145 13.15 3.94 17.90
C TYR A 145 11.95 3.53 18.75
N ALA A 146 12.20 2.76 19.83
CA ALA A 146 11.15 2.46 20.80
C ALA A 146 10.63 3.74 21.49
N THR A 147 11.48 4.74 21.67
CA THR A 147 11.13 6.07 22.18
C THR A 147 11.78 7.12 21.29
N TYR A 148 10.96 7.99 20.70
CA TYR A 148 11.41 9.11 19.87
C TYR A 148 10.60 10.36 20.17
N PHE A 149 11.23 11.53 20.05
CA PHE A 149 10.58 12.82 20.21
C PHE A 149 10.78 13.66 18.95
N SER A 150 9.68 14.12 18.34
CA SER A 150 9.73 14.84 17.08
C SER A 150 10.21 16.27 17.25
N ARG A 151 11.39 16.59 16.71
CA ARG A 151 11.92 17.97 16.70
C ARG A 151 11.03 18.95 15.93
N LEU A 152 10.36 18.48 14.87
CA LEU A 152 9.48 19.33 14.05
C LEU A 152 8.21 19.75 14.80
N TYR A 153 7.70 18.85 15.64
CA TYR A 153 6.45 19.00 16.40
C TYR A 153 6.71 19.18 17.89
N ASP A 154 7.60 20.11 18.26
CA ASP A 154 7.83 20.56 19.65
C ASP A 154 8.09 19.42 20.63
N ASN A 155 8.95 18.47 20.24
CA ASN A 155 9.28 17.25 20.98
C ASN A 155 8.05 16.38 21.29
N ALA A 156 7.04 16.37 20.42
CA ALA A 156 5.92 15.45 20.56
C ALA A 156 6.40 13.99 20.56
N PRO A 157 5.93 13.14 21.50
CA PRO A 157 6.35 11.76 21.58
C PRO A 157 5.83 10.95 20.39
N MET A 158 6.71 10.11 19.85
CA MET A 158 6.46 9.10 18.82
C MET A 158 6.97 7.74 19.33
N PRO A 159 6.25 7.07 20.25
CA PRO A 159 6.66 5.75 20.73
C PRO A 159 6.61 4.73 19.58
N HIS A 160 7.55 3.78 19.57
CA HIS A 160 7.69 2.77 18.51
C HIS A 160 7.72 3.38 17.10
N ALA A 161 8.55 4.41 16.92
CA ALA A 161 8.73 5.08 15.63
C ALA A 161 9.50 4.20 14.66
N MET A 162 8.91 4.02 13.47
CA MET A 162 9.44 3.26 12.34
C MET A 162 9.46 4.22 11.14
N PHE A 163 10.62 4.81 10.86
CA PHE A 163 10.74 5.81 9.81
C PHE A 163 10.75 5.17 8.42
N PHE A 164 10.20 5.89 7.45
CA PHE A 164 10.27 5.46 6.05
C PHE A 164 11.70 5.63 5.55
N ASP A 165 12.14 4.67 4.74
CA ASP A 165 13.32 4.83 3.90
C ASP A 165 12.93 5.67 2.68
N LEU A 166 12.81 6.98 2.94
CA LEU A 166 12.34 7.96 2.00
C LEU A 166 13.19 9.22 2.14
N ARG A 167 13.84 9.59 1.04
CA ARG A 167 14.58 10.84 0.89
C ARG A 167 13.83 11.81 0.00
N HIS A 168 14.00 13.09 0.29
CA HIS A 168 13.55 14.18 -0.57
C HIS A 168 14.66 15.23 -0.66
N ARG A 169 15.14 15.50 -1.87
CA ARG A 169 16.24 16.44 -2.16
C ARG A 169 17.48 16.18 -1.29
N GLY A 170 17.89 14.92 -1.22
CA GLY A 170 19.08 14.45 -0.50
C GLY A 170 18.88 14.28 1.01
N ASN A 171 17.72 14.64 1.57
CA ASN A 171 17.48 14.59 3.01
C ASN A 171 16.48 13.48 3.37
N PRO A 172 16.74 12.68 4.42
CA PRO A 172 15.73 11.77 4.95
C PRO A 172 14.48 12.52 5.41
N THR A 173 13.30 11.98 5.12
CA THR A 173 12.05 12.58 5.55
C THR A 173 11.72 12.24 7.02
N GLY A 174 10.80 13.00 7.61
CA GLY A 174 10.26 12.74 8.94
C GLY A 174 9.02 11.84 8.96
N LEU A 175 8.67 11.21 7.83
CA LEU A 175 7.50 10.32 7.75
C LEU A 175 7.80 8.98 8.41
N ALA A 176 6.87 8.53 9.24
CA ALA A 176 7.01 7.32 10.04
C ALA A 176 5.65 6.70 10.35
N ILE A 177 5.65 5.41 10.68
CA ILE A 177 4.60 4.78 11.49
C ILE A 177 5.00 4.92 12.97
N HIS A 178 4.07 5.27 13.85
CA HIS A 178 4.33 5.29 15.30
C HIS A 178 3.04 5.20 16.14
N ALA A 179 3.17 5.02 17.45
CA ALA A 179 2.04 5.05 18.38
C ALA A 179 1.46 6.46 18.54
N ALA A 180 0.14 6.56 18.63
CA ALA A 180 -0.53 7.77 19.10
C ALA A 180 -0.12 8.08 20.55
N GLY A 181 0.60 9.17 20.78
CA GLY A 181 1.24 9.48 22.06
C GLY A 181 0.36 10.11 23.15
N SER A 182 -0.96 10.19 22.96
CA SER A 182 -1.90 10.72 23.98
C SER A 182 -3.30 10.13 23.81
N ALA A 183 -4.09 10.10 24.89
CA ALA A 183 -5.48 9.63 24.84
C ALA A 183 -6.33 10.36 23.79
N SER A 184 -6.15 11.68 23.66
CA SER A 184 -6.82 12.51 22.65
C SER A 184 -6.47 12.11 21.21
N LYS A 185 -5.23 11.70 20.94
CA LYS A 185 -4.80 11.21 19.62
C LYS A 185 -5.28 9.79 19.38
N ILE A 186 -5.31 8.95 20.41
CA ILE A 186 -5.84 7.58 20.33
C ILE A 186 -7.33 7.60 19.95
N ALA A 187 -8.11 8.50 20.57
CA ALA A 187 -9.53 8.68 20.26
C ALA A 187 -9.81 9.13 18.81
N ARG A 188 -8.79 9.60 18.08
CA ARG A 188 -8.88 10.05 16.68
C ARG A 188 -8.38 9.02 15.67
N LEU A 189 -7.99 7.82 16.10
CA LEU A 189 -7.73 6.71 15.18
C LEU A 189 -9.00 6.39 14.38
N GLY A 190 -8.86 6.17 13.07
CA GLY A 190 -9.97 6.12 12.12
C GLY A 190 -10.28 7.47 11.46
N ARG A 191 -9.48 8.52 11.72
CA ARG A 191 -9.64 9.87 11.13
C ARG A 191 -8.30 10.44 10.68
N ARG A 192 -8.31 11.27 9.64
CA ARG A 192 -7.17 12.10 9.22
C ARG A 192 -6.89 13.18 10.28
N ASP A 193 -5.87 12.98 11.11
CA ASP A 193 -5.56 13.89 12.25
C ASP A 193 -4.05 14.04 12.54
N SER A 194 -3.19 13.48 11.70
CA SER A 194 -1.74 13.54 11.87
C SER A 194 -1.11 14.69 11.10
N GLY A 195 0.15 14.97 11.41
CA GLY A 195 0.99 15.89 10.66
C GLY A 195 1.64 15.28 9.39
N GLY A 196 1.24 14.05 9.02
CA GLY A 196 1.76 13.28 7.88
C GLY A 196 2.18 11.85 8.24
N CYS A 197 2.59 11.59 9.49
CA CYS A 197 2.89 10.24 9.96
C CYS A 197 1.65 9.34 10.01
N ILE A 198 1.85 8.02 10.05
CA ILE A 198 0.78 7.06 10.26
C ILE A 198 0.75 6.71 11.75
N ARG A 199 -0.32 7.09 12.44
CA ARG A 199 -0.50 6.78 13.86
C ARG A 199 -1.27 5.48 14.03
N LEU A 200 -0.79 4.63 14.94
CA LEU A 200 -1.46 3.42 15.41
C LEU A 200 -1.83 3.54 16.88
N SER A 201 -2.67 2.62 17.38
CA SER A 201 -2.81 2.44 18.83
C SER A 201 -1.44 2.06 19.44
N PRO A 202 -1.17 2.37 20.72
CA PRO A 202 0.10 1.99 21.35
C PRO A 202 0.38 0.48 21.30
N LYS A 203 -0.66 -0.36 21.48
CA LYS A 203 -0.57 -1.81 21.37
C LYS A 203 -0.11 -2.22 19.96
N ASN A 204 -0.81 -1.76 18.93
CA ASN A 204 -0.56 -2.16 17.55
C ASN A 204 0.79 -1.65 17.04
N ALA A 205 1.18 -0.43 17.43
CA ALA A 205 2.49 0.12 17.09
C ALA A 205 3.63 -0.71 17.69
N LYS A 206 3.51 -1.12 18.96
CA LYS A 206 4.49 -1.99 19.62
C LYS A 206 4.58 -3.35 18.93
N GLU A 207 3.43 -3.94 18.63
CA GLU A 207 3.33 -5.23 17.94
C GLU A 207 4.02 -5.18 16.57
N LEU A 208 3.66 -4.21 15.73
CA LEU A 208 4.26 -4.03 14.42
C LEU A 208 5.77 -3.78 14.50
N PHE A 209 6.19 -2.92 15.42
CA PHE A 209 7.60 -2.58 15.61
C PHE A 209 8.45 -3.83 15.87
N TYR A 210 8.03 -4.68 16.82
CA TYR A 210 8.79 -5.88 17.14
C TYR A 210 8.62 -6.98 16.11
N LYS A 211 7.47 -7.08 15.43
CA LYS A 211 7.31 -7.99 14.29
C LYS A 211 8.32 -7.67 13.20
N ILE A 212 8.33 -6.44 12.70
CA ILE A 212 9.26 -6.01 11.64
C ILE A 212 10.71 -6.21 12.09
N LYS A 213 11.05 -5.65 13.27
CA LYS A 213 12.43 -5.67 13.76
C LYS A 213 13.00 -7.07 13.96
N ASN A 214 12.16 -8.03 14.38
CA ASN A 214 12.64 -9.35 14.78
C ASN A 214 12.47 -10.42 13.70
N THR A 215 11.53 -10.27 12.76
CA THR A 215 11.16 -11.36 11.85
C THR A 215 11.41 -11.06 10.38
N THR A 216 11.76 -9.83 10.01
CA THR A 216 11.81 -9.43 8.59
C THR A 216 13.20 -9.01 8.10
N ALA A 217 14.27 -9.23 8.86
CA ALA A 217 15.61 -8.88 8.36
C ALA A 217 15.99 -9.71 7.13
N GLY A 218 16.49 -9.05 6.07
CA GLY A 218 16.89 -9.74 4.84
C GLY A 218 17.40 -8.80 3.75
N MET A 219 17.67 -9.35 2.57
CA MET A 219 18.03 -8.56 1.39
C MET A 219 16.78 -8.03 0.71
N VAL A 220 16.75 -6.72 0.44
CA VAL A 220 15.65 -6.05 -0.26
C VAL A 220 16.17 -5.15 -1.38
N PRO A 221 15.36 -4.86 -2.42
CA PRO A 221 15.76 -3.94 -3.47
C PRO A 221 15.93 -2.52 -2.95
N VAL A 222 17.02 -1.87 -3.35
CA VAL A 222 17.19 -0.43 -3.19
C VAL A 222 16.18 0.25 -4.12
N PHE A 223 15.39 1.19 -3.61
CA PHE A 223 14.50 1.97 -4.48
C PHE A 223 15.31 3.03 -5.23
N ALA A 224 15.01 3.21 -6.51
CA ALA A 224 15.73 4.14 -7.36
C ALA A 224 15.63 5.57 -6.82
N GLU A 225 16.63 6.39 -7.09
CA GLU A 225 16.60 7.80 -6.74
C GLU A 225 16.63 8.68 -7.99
N THR A 226 15.98 9.84 -7.91
CA THR A 226 16.03 10.86 -8.96
C THR A 226 16.16 12.23 -8.32
N ARG A 227 17.25 12.94 -8.63
CA ARG A 227 17.58 14.25 -8.03
C ARG A 227 17.58 14.19 -6.49
N GLY A 228 18.15 13.12 -5.93
CA GLY A 228 18.24 12.88 -4.48
C GLY A 228 16.89 12.60 -3.79
N SER A 229 15.86 12.24 -4.54
CA SER A 229 14.56 11.84 -3.97
C SER A 229 14.29 10.39 -4.32
N THR A 230 13.90 9.60 -3.32
CA THR A 230 13.57 8.18 -3.49
C THR A 230 12.30 8.04 -4.33
N ASP A 231 12.30 7.04 -5.22
CA ASP A 231 11.14 6.64 -5.99
C ASP A 231 10.03 6.14 -5.05
N ARG A 232 8.79 6.56 -5.31
CA ARG A 232 7.63 6.24 -4.46
C ARG A 232 6.66 5.28 -5.15
N TRP A 233 7.05 4.70 -6.28
CA TRP A 233 6.21 3.80 -7.07
C TRP A 233 6.86 2.43 -7.26
N GLY A 234 7.83 2.10 -6.40
CA GLY A 234 8.45 0.77 -6.35
C GLY A 234 9.48 0.53 -7.44
N ARG A 235 9.91 1.54 -8.21
CA ARG A 235 11.01 1.35 -9.16
C ARG A 235 12.30 1.10 -8.41
N ALA A 236 12.87 -0.08 -8.59
CA ALA A 236 14.14 -0.45 -7.98
C ALA A 236 15.36 0.10 -8.76
N ALA A 237 16.44 0.37 -8.03
CA ALA A 237 17.73 0.72 -8.60
C ALA A 237 18.34 -0.49 -9.31
N ARG A 238 19.10 -0.23 -10.38
CA ARG A 238 19.79 -1.26 -11.15
C ARG A 238 21.27 -0.97 -11.26
N ASP A 239 22.07 -2.02 -11.28
CA ASP A 239 23.50 -1.94 -11.54
C ASP A 239 23.80 -1.75 -13.05
N GLY A 240 25.08 -1.66 -13.41
CA GLY A 240 25.51 -1.51 -14.80
C GLY A 240 25.19 -2.70 -15.72
N ARG A 241 24.71 -3.83 -15.16
CA ARG A 241 24.27 -5.02 -15.88
C ARG A 241 22.75 -5.14 -15.96
N GLY A 242 22.02 -4.17 -15.40
CA GLY A 242 20.56 -4.17 -15.34
C GLY A 242 19.98 -5.04 -14.22
N GLN A 243 20.80 -5.59 -13.34
CA GLN A 243 20.35 -6.39 -12.19
C GLN A 243 19.89 -5.46 -11.06
N LEU A 244 18.94 -5.92 -10.25
CA LEU A 244 18.48 -5.17 -9.08
C LEU A 244 19.63 -4.98 -8.08
N VAL A 245 19.80 -3.74 -7.61
CA VAL A 245 20.70 -3.47 -6.48
C VAL A 245 19.95 -3.85 -5.21
N LEU A 246 20.57 -4.69 -4.39
CA LEU A 246 20.02 -5.16 -3.13
C LEU A 246 20.82 -4.61 -1.95
N GLU A 247 20.16 -4.43 -0.81
CA GLU A 247 20.77 -4.04 0.45
C GLU A 247 20.17 -4.82 1.62
N HIS A 248 20.87 -4.83 2.76
CA HIS A 248 20.28 -5.33 4.00
C HIS A 248 19.20 -4.36 4.48
N GLY A 249 18.01 -4.88 4.72
CA GLY A 249 16.89 -4.12 5.23
C GLY A 249 15.82 -4.99 5.84
N TYR A 250 14.62 -4.43 5.95
CA TYR A 250 13.43 -5.18 6.32
C TYR A 250 12.69 -5.62 5.07
N LYS A 251 12.42 -6.93 4.96
CA LYS A 251 11.47 -7.59 4.04
C LYS A 251 10.02 -7.20 4.37
N ALA A 252 9.80 -5.91 4.62
CA ALA A 252 8.52 -5.30 4.91
C ALA A 252 8.29 -4.11 3.95
N VAL A 253 7.15 -4.12 3.25
CA VAL A 253 6.77 -3.05 2.31
C VAL A 253 5.47 -2.38 2.75
N LEU A 254 5.42 -1.05 2.65
CA LEU A 254 4.26 -0.24 2.95
C LEU A 254 3.73 0.41 1.67
N MET A 255 2.47 0.18 1.38
CA MET A 255 1.73 0.85 0.34
C MET A 255 0.69 1.81 0.94
N ILE A 256 0.55 2.98 0.35
CA ILE A 256 -0.38 4.03 0.78
C ILE A 256 -1.18 4.51 -0.43
N GLU A 257 -2.50 4.47 -0.35
CA GLU A 257 -3.43 4.97 -1.37
C GLU A 257 -4.54 5.83 -0.76
N ASP A 258 -5.06 6.79 -1.52
CA ASP A 258 -6.32 7.48 -1.19
C ASP A 258 -7.53 6.76 -1.80
N PHE A 259 -7.78 5.54 -1.31
CA PHE A 259 -8.82 4.68 -1.83
C PHE A 259 -9.93 4.44 -0.79
N ASP A 260 -11.16 4.83 -1.13
CA ASP A 260 -12.32 4.76 -0.23
C ASP A 260 -13.00 3.39 -0.20
N GLY A 261 -12.76 2.53 -1.20
CA GLY A 261 -13.50 1.29 -1.38
C GLY A 261 -14.67 1.41 -2.36
N ARG A 262 -14.65 2.40 -3.27
CA ARG A 262 -15.60 2.45 -4.41
C ARG A 262 -15.67 1.09 -5.10
N GLY A 263 -16.90 0.59 -5.28
CA GLY A 263 -17.18 -0.74 -5.83
C GLY A 263 -17.46 -1.83 -4.79
N MET A 264 -17.19 -1.59 -3.50
CA MET A 264 -17.41 -2.59 -2.42
C MET A 264 -18.83 -2.53 -1.82
N ILE A 265 -19.55 -1.43 -2.00
CA ILE A 265 -20.92 -1.24 -1.53
C ILE A 265 -21.79 -1.04 -2.77
N ALA A 266 -22.79 -1.90 -2.99
CA ALA A 266 -23.82 -1.65 -3.98
C ALA A 266 -24.48 -0.29 -3.70
N PRO A 267 -24.88 0.51 -4.70
CA PRO A 267 -25.55 1.77 -4.44
C PRO A 267 -26.79 1.51 -3.59
N VAL A 268 -26.89 2.18 -2.44
CA VAL A 268 -28.13 2.25 -1.68
C VAL A 268 -29.12 3.00 -2.57
N VAL A 269 -29.99 2.26 -3.26
CA VAL A 269 -31.16 2.83 -3.92
C VAL A 269 -32.09 3.27 -2.80
N ALA A 270 -32.02 4.55 -2.45
CA ALA A 270 -33.02 5.16 -1.59
C ALA A 270 -34.32 5.21 -2.38
N TYR A 271 -35.23 4.27 -2.11
CA TYR A 271 -36.62 4.43 -2.51
C TYR A 271 -37.22 5.52 -1.62
N THR A 272 -37.36 6.73 -2.18
CA THR A 272 -38.29 7.72 -1.63
C THR A 272 -39.70 7.26 -2.00
N HIS A 273 -40.47 6.88 -0.99
CA HIS A 273 -41.93 6.73 -1.11
C HIS A 273 -42.61 8.10 -1.17
#